data_AF-A0A0G2JFP8-F1
#
_entry.id   AF-A0A0G2JFP8-F1
#
_cell.length_a   1.000
_cell.length_b   1.000
_cell.length_c   1.000
_cell.angle_alpha   90.00
_cell.angle_beta   90.00
_cell.angle_gamma   90.00
#
_symmetry.space_group_name_H-M   'P 1'
#
loop_
_entity.id
_entity.type
_entity.pdbx_description
1 polymer ?
#
loop_
_entity_poly.entity_id
_entity_poly.type
_entity_poly.pdbx_seq_one_letter_code
_entity_poly.pdbx_strand_id
1 'polypeptide(L)'
;MDAAPIKEEGSLKSEAMEDAKVKEEPQMNPRVGSKRKLALSRCETCGTEEAKYRCPRCMRFSCSLPCVKKHKADLTCSGVRDKTAYVSLQQFTEMNLLSDYRFLEDVARTADKVSRDTFLKRPKRKKY
;
A
#
# COMPACT_ATOMS: atom_id res chain seq x y z
N MET A 1 -28.64 56.67 15.72
CA MET A 1 -27.54 55.90 15.11
C MET A 1 -28.18 54.73 14.36
N ASP A 2 -29.18 55.00 13.50
CA ASP A 2 -29.02 55.38 12.07
C ASP A 2 -28.49 54.19 11.27
N ALA A 3 -29.06 53.71 10.16
CA ALA A 3 -30.31 53.86 9.43
C ALA A 3 -30.31 52.70 8.41
N ALA A 4 -31.46 52.12 8.07
CA ALA A 4 -31.64 51.24 6.88
C ALA A 4 -31.58 52.11 5.59
N PRO A 5 -31.38 51.60 4.33
CA PRO A 5 -32.35 50.70 3.64
C PRO A 5 -31.87 49.81 2.43
N ILE A 6 -32.62 48.72 2.22
CA ILE A 6 -33.20 48.10 0.99
C ILE A 6 -33.01 48.78 -0.41
N LYS A 7 -32.71 48.00 -1.47
CA LYS A 7 -33.57 47.72 -2.67
C LYS A 7 -32.89 46.93 -3.81
N GLU A 8 -33.75 46.26 -4.58
CA GLU A 8 -33.60 45.22 -5.62
C GLU A 8 -33.12 45.69 -7.02
N GLU A 9 -33.23 44.75 -7.98
CA GLU A 9 -33.23 44.83 -9.45
C GLU A 9 -31.83 44.64 -10.08
N GLY A 10 -31.53 43.71 -10.99
CA GLY A 10 -32.33 42.77 -11.76
C GLY A 10 -31.52 42.32 -13.00
N SER A 11 -32.15 41.47 -13.82
CA SER A 11 -31.87 41.24 -15.25
C SER A 11 -31.06 40.02 -15.69
N LEU A 12 -31.80 39.00 -16.09
CA LEU A 12 -31.48 38.05 -17.16
C LEU A 12 -31.26 38.78 -18.50
N LYS A 13 -30.30 38.30 -19.31
CA LYS A 13 -30.47 38.25 -20.77
C LYS A 13 -29.64 37.13 -21.41
N SER A 14 -30.21 36.52 -22.44
CA SER A 14 -29.86 35.28 -23.13
C SER A 14 -29.22 35.50 -24.51
N GLU A 15 -28.59 34.43 -25.02
CA GLU A 15 -28.39 34.01 -26.44
C GLU A 15 -27.45 34.86 -27.33
N ALA A 16 -26.62 34.36 -28.27
CA ALA A 16 -26.70 33.20 -29.17
C ALA A 16 -25.32 32.81 -29.83
N MET A 17 -25.13 31.51 -30.10
CA MET A 17 -24.63 30.83 -31.34
C MET A 17 -23.30 31.20 -32.05
N GLU A 18 -22.42 30.21 -32.30
CA GLU A 18 -21.95 29.82 -33.66
C GLU A 18 -21.20 28.45 -33.70
N ASP A 19 -21.04 27.92 -34.91
CA ASP A 19 -21.18 26.51 -35.30
C ASP A 19 -19.86 25.83 -35.77
N ALA A 20 -19.88 24.49 -35.83
CA ALA A 20 -19.08 23.55 -36.64
C ALA A 20 -17.53 23.41 -36.48
N LYS A 21 -17.07 22.23 -36.02
CA LYS A 21 -16.57 21.12 -36.89
C LYS A 21 -15.82 20.02 -36.11
N VAL A 22 -16.35 18.80 -36.21
CA VAL A 22 -15.90 17.53 -35.61
C VAL A 22 -14.57 17.03 -36.19
N LYS A 23 -13.68 16.50 -35.33
CA LYS A 23 -12.80 15.36 -35.63
C LYS A 23 -12.74 14.41 -34.44
N GLU A 24 -12.92 13.13 -34.74
CA GLU A 24 -13.09 11.98 -33.84
C GLU A 24 -12.03 11.85 -32.73
N GLU A 25 -12.49 11.58 -31.51
CA GLU A 25 -11.72 10.91 -30.47
C GLU A 25 -12.36 9.52 -30.24
N PRO A 26 -11.59 8.41 -30.25
CA PRO A 26 -12.15 7.06 -30.26
C PRO A 26 -12.98 6.76 -29.00
N GLN A 27 -14.26 6.49 -29.21
CA GLN A 27 -15.16 5.96 -28.18
C GLN A 27 -14.76 4.54 -27.79
N MET A 28 -14.11 4.38 -26.64
CA MET A 28 -13.92 3.07 -26.03
C MET A 28 -15.12 2.75 -25.14
N ASN A 29 -16.05 1.98 -25.68
CA ASN A 29 -17.20 1.42 -24.96
C ASN A 29 -16.74 0.58 -23.77
N PRO A 30 -17.20 0.82 -22.52
CA PRO A 30 -16.99 -0.14 -21.45
C PRO A 30 -18.05 -1.23 -21.59
N ARG A 31 -17.76 -2.23 -22.44
CA ARG A 31 -18.57 -3.45 -22.51
C ARG A 31 -17.90 -4.58 -21.74
N VAL A 32 -18.76 -5.28 -21.03
CA VAL A 32 -18.58 -6.56 -20.31
C VAL A 32 -18.07 -6.44 -18.88
N GLY A 33 -18.96 -6.82 -17.96
CA GLY A 33 -18.72 -6.93 -16.52
C GLY A 33 -17.57 -7.87 -16.21
N SER A 34 -16.38 -7.28 -16.12
CA SER A 34 -15.21 -7.93 -15.55
C SER A 34 -15.19 -7.60 -14.08
N LYS A 35 -15.24 -8.63 -13.22
CA LYS A 35 -14.84 -8.50 -11.82
C LYS A 35 -13.41 -7.95 -11.86
N ARG A 36 -13.24 -6.63 -11.73
CA ARG A 36 -11.93 -5.98 -11.75
C ARG A 36 -11.19 -6.54 -10.56
N LYS A 37 -10.30 -7.52 -10.80
CA LYS A 37 -9.21 -7.81 -9.87
C LYS A 37 -8.59 -6.45 -9.58
N LEU A 38 -8.42 -6.06 -8.31
CA LEU A 38 -7.66 -4.85 -7.98
C LEU A 38 -6.30 -5.03 -8.67
N ALA A 39 -6.14 -4.40 -9.84
CA ALA A 39 -4.89 -4.46 -10.58
C ALA A 39 -3.88 -3.76 -9.70
N LEU A 40 -2.80 -4.47 -9.36
CA LEU A 40 -1.67 -3.80 -8.73
C LEU A 40 -1.14 -2.77 -9.73
N SER A 41 -0.54 -1.70 -9.21
CA SER A 41 0.12 -0.70 -10.04
C SER A 41 1.20 -1.34 -10.91
N ARG A 42 1.64 -0.59 -11.92
CA ARG A 42 2.73 -0.98 -12.81
C ARG A 42 4.00 -1.29 -12.00
N CYS A 43 4.78 -2.28 -12.43
CA CYS A 43 6.02 -2.66 -11.76
C CYS A 43 6.95 -1.46 -11.63
N GLU A 44 7.33 -1.11 -10.41
CA GLU A 44 8.10 0.10 -10.17
C GLU A 44 9.62 -0.14 -10.26
N THR A 45 10.04 -1.36 -10.61
CA THR A 45 11.44 -1.72 -10.88
C THR A 45 11.76 -1.70 -12.37
N CYS A 46 10.92 -2.31 -13.22
CA CYS A 46 11.16 -2.37 -14.66
C CYS A 46 10.23 -1.46 -15.47
N GLY A 47 9.14 -0.97 -14.88
CA GLY A 47 8.09 -0.27 -15.60
C GLY A 47 7.27 -1.21 -16.48
N THR A 48 7.84 -2.14 -17.23
CA THR A 48 7.16 -2.79 -18.37
C THR A 48 5.79 -3.42 -18.09
N GLU A 49 5.69 -4.27 -17.06
CA GLU A 49 4.50 -5.10 -16.77
C GLU A 49 3.73 -4.62 -15.53
N GLU A 50 2.49 -5.08 -15.38
CA GLU A 50 1.73 -4.95 -14.13
C GLU A 50 2.43 -5.70 -12.99
N ALA A 51 2.42 -5.12 -11.79
CA ALA A 51 3.02 -5.78 -10.64
C ALA A 51 2.21 -7.00 -10.20
N LYS A 52 2.92 -7.97 -9.63
CA LYS A 52 2.35 -9.20 -9.05
C LYS A 52 2.65 -9.32 -7.57
N TYR A 53 3.66 -8.59 -7.09
CA TYR A 53 4.16 -8.66 -5.73
C TYR A 53 4.36 -7.27 -5.15
N ARG A 54 4.27 -7.17 -3.82
CA ARG A 54 4.54 -5.96 -3.04
C ARG A 54 5.55 -6.26 -1.94
N CYS A 55 6.62 -5.48 -1.86
CA CYS A 55 7.65 -5.66 -0.83
C CYS A 55 7.11 -5.29 0.56
N PRO A 56 7.20 -6.15 1.60
CA PRO A 56 6.62 -5.84 2.90
C PRO A 56 7.43 -4.82 3.73
N ARG A 57 8.66 -4.48 3.30
CA ARG A 57 9.50 -3.47 3.95
C ARG A 57 9.28 -2.07 3.40
N CYS A 58 9.44 -1.90 2.09
CA CYS A 58 9.40 -0.59 1.42
C CYS A 58 8.16 -0.38 0.56
N MET A 59 7.23 -1.35 0.53
CA MET A 59 5.97 -1.28 -0.21
C MET A 59 6.10 -1.15 -1.75
N ARG A 60 7.32 -1.28 -2.30
CA ARG A 60 7.57 -1.25 -3.74
C ARG A 60 6.85 -2.38 -4.48
N PHE A 61 6.27 -2.08 -5.63
CA PHE A 61 5.59 -3.06 -6.47
C PHE A 61 6.52 -3.67 -7.52
N SER A 62 6.42 -4.98 -7.73
CA SER A 62 7.28 -5.73 -8.66
C SER A 62 6.49 -6.81 -9.43
N CYS A 63 6.82 -7.04 -10.70
CA CYS A 63 6.14 -8.03 -11.54
C CYS A 63 6.73 -9.45 -11.45
N SER A 64 7.99 -9.59 -11.03
CA SER A 64 8.72 -10.85 -11.13
C SER A 64 9.92 -10.90 -10.17
N LEU A 65 10.45 -12.10 -9.94
CA LEU A 65 11.64 -12.33 -9.11
C LEU A 65 12.87 -11.45 -9.46
N PRO A 66 13.25 -11.24 -10.74
CA PRO A 66 14.37 -10.35 -11.05
C PRO A 66 14.08 -8.92 -10.60
N CYS A 67 12.84 -8.42 -10.70
CA CYS A 67 12.46 -7.10 -10.19
C CYS A 67 12.50 -7.06 -8.65
N VAL A 68 12.11 -8.15 -7.98
CA VAL A 68 12.27 -8.25 -6.52
C VAL A 68 13.75 -8.16 -6.12
N LYS A 69 14.64 -8.87 -6.81
CA LYS A 69 16.08 -8.85 -6.50
C LYS A 69 16.74 -7.51 -6.81
N LYS A 70 16.41 -6.92 -7.96
CA LYS A 70 16.93 -5.62 -8.38
C LYS A 70 16.61 -4.53 -7.37
N HIS A 71 15.34 -4.32 -7.00
CA HIS A 71 15.02 -3.26 -6.02
C HIS A 71 15.64 -3.51 -4.65
N LYS A 72 15.83 -4.78 -4.24
CA LYS A 72 16.53 -5.10 -2.98
C LYS A 72 17.99 -4.67 -3.02
N ALA A 73 18.66 -4.86 -4.15
CA ALA A 73 20.03 -4.41 -4.34
C ALA A 73 20.10 -2.87 -4.46
N ASP A 74 19.32 -2.28 -5.35
CA ASP A 74 19.38 -0.86 -5.68
C ASP A 74 19.01 0.04 -4.49
N LEU A 75 18.03 -0.39 -3.68
CA LEU A 75 17.54 0.36 -2.50
C LEU A 75 18.12 -0.17 -1.19
N THR A 76 19.08 -1.11 -1.22
CA THR A 76 19.61 -1.78 -0.02
C THR A 76 18.49 -2.27 0.93
N CYS A 77 17.44 -2.88 0.35
CA CYS A 77 16.24 -3.27 1.08
C CYS A 77 16.33 -4.73 1.53
N SER A 78 16.18 -4.99 2.85
CA SER A 78 16.14 -6.35 3.41
C SER A 78 14.94 -7.15 2.90
N GLY A 79 13.85 -6.48 2.53
CA GLY A 79 12.58 -7.09 2.19
C GLY A 79 11.86 -7.76 3.37
N VAL A 80 12.30 -7.49 4.61
CA VAL A 80 11.66 -7.96 5.84
C VAL A 80 10.96 -6.79 6.50
N ARG A 81 9.66 -6.92 6.80
CA ARG A 81 8.91 -5.89 7.52
C ARG A 81 9.49 -5.71 8.91
N ASP A 82 9.69 -4.45 9.30
CA ASP A 82 10.02 -4.08 10.67
C ASP A 82 8.75 -4.16 11.51
N LYS A 83 8.64 -5.23 12.32
CA LYS A 83 7.49 -5.46 13.18
C LYS A 83 7.45 -4.49 14.36
N THR A 84 8.58 -3.89 14.71
CA THR A 84 8.78 -3.03 15.90
C THR A 84 8.92 -1.56 15.54
N ALA A 85 8.53 -1.18 14.31
CA ALA A 85 8.60 0.20 13.87
C ALA A 85 7.72 1.09 14.76
N TYR A 86 8.29 2.21 15.22
CA TYR A 86 7.56 3.16 16.06
C TYR A 86 6.35 3.75 15.33
N VAL A 87 5.21 3.80 16.02
CA VAL A 87 4.01 4.50 15.57
C VAL A 87 3.61 5.48 16.67
N SER A 88 3.42 6.74 16.29
CA SER A 88 2.94 7.77 17.23
C SER A 88 1.56 7.43 17.75
N LEU A 89 1.22 7.88 18.96
CA LEU A 89 -0.09 7.62 19.57
C LEU A 89 -1.26 8.11 18.69
N GLN A 90 -1.07 9.21 17.97
CA GLN A 90 -2.08 9.76 17.05
C GLN A 90 -2.37 8.85 15.85
N GLN A 91 -1.38 8.07 15.41
CA GLN A 91 -1.48 7.15 14.28
C GLN A 91 -1.64 5.69 14.72
N PHE A 92 -1.73 5.45 16.03
CA PHE A 92 -1.86 4.12 16.58
C PHE A 92 -3.29 3.60 16.34
N THR A 93 -3.41 2.55 15.55
CA THR A 93 -4.70 1.94 15.17
C THR A 93 -4.81 0.53 15.73
N GLU A 94 -6.01 -0.03 15.73
CA GLU A 94 -6.25 -1.44 16.11
C GLU A 94 -5.39 -2.42 15.30
N MET A 95 -5.03 -2.09 14.05
CA MET A 95 -4.16 -2.93 13.24
C MET A 95 -2.73 -2.99 13.79
N ASN A 96 -2.24 -1.90 14.40
CA ASN A 96 -0.94 -1.88 15.06
C ASN A 96 -1.00 -2.73 16.34
N LEU A 97 -2.03 -2.56 17.16
CA LEU A 97 -2.25 -3.39 18.36
C LEU A 97 -2.29 -4.89 18.04
N LEU A 98 -3.03 -5.29 17.00
CA LEU A 98 -3.09 -6.69 16.55
C LEU A 98 -1.74 -7.19 16.04
N SER A 99 -0.97 -6.34 15.35
CA SER A 99 0.39 -6.68 14.90
C SER A 99 1.30 -6.95 16.10
N ASP A 100 1.25 -6.09 17.11
CA ASP A 100 2.08 -6.20 18.32
C ASP A 100 1.71 -7.43 19.16
N TYR A 101 0.40 -7.65 19.35
CA TYR A 101 -0.10 -8.85 20.03
C TYR A 101 0.41 -10.15 19.36
N ARG A 102 0.27 -10.26 18.03
CA ARG A 102 0.75 -11.42 17.28
C ARG A 102 2.27 -11.57 17.35
N PHE A 103 2.99 -10.46 17.33
CA PHE A 103 4.44 -10.47 17.51
C PHE A 103 4.85 -11.05 18.88
N LEU A 104 4.20 -10.60 19.96
CA LEU A 104 4.48 -11.13 21.31
C LEU A 104 4.16 -12.62 21.42
N GLU A 105 3.04 -13.07 20.85
CA GLU A 105 2.72 -14.50 20.81
C GLU A 105 3.76 -15.32 20.01
N ASP A 106 4.22 -14.82 18.87
CA ASP A 106 5.25 -15.50 18.07
C ASP A 106 6.57 -15.64 18.85
N VAL A 107 6.95 -14.59 19.58
CA VAL A 107 8.14 -14.60 20.45
C VAL A 107 7.96 -15.60 21.59
N ALA A 108 6.81 -15.60 22.27
CA ALA A 108 6.51 -16.56 23.34
C ALA A 108 6.57 -18.00 22.83
N ARG A 109 5.91 -18.31 21.71
CA ARG A 109 5.97 -19.63 21.05
C ARG A 109 7.40 -20.03 20.69
N THR A 110 8.22 -19.09 20.24
CA THR A 110 9.62 -19.36 19.88
C THR A 110 10.45 -19.66 21.13
N ALA A 111 10.29 -18.89 22.20
CA ALA A 111 10.94 -19.12 23.48
C ALA A 111 10.55 -20.49 24.07
N ASP A 112 9.26 -20.87 23.99
CA ASP A 112 8.78 -22.17 24.44
C ASP A 112 9.36 -23.34 23.64
N LYS A 113 9.49 -23.17 22.31
CA LYS A 113 10.14 -24.18 21.47
C LYS A 113 11.60 -24.38 21.87
N VAL A 114 12.35 -23.30 22.03
CA VAL A 114 13.75 -23.35 22.45
C VAL A 114 13.89 -23.95 23.85
N SER A 115 12.98 -23.59 24.77
CA SER A 115 13.01 -24.13 26.14
C SER A 115 12.69 -25.62 26.18
N ARG A 116 11.91 -26.15 25.24
CA ARG A 116 11.59 -27.59 25.15
C ARG A 116 12.57 -28.38 24.29
N ASP A 117 13.43 -27.71 23.53
CA ASP A 117 14.42 -28.36 22.68
C ASP A 117 15.47 -29.10 23.53
N THR A 118 15.31 -30.42 23.61
CA THR A 118 16.18 -31.31 24.37
C THR A 118 17.56 -31.47 23.72
N PHE A 119 17.70 -31.22 22.42
CA PHE A 119 18.99 -31.30 21.71
C PHE A 119 19.90 -30.14 22.10
N LEU A 120 19.34 -28.93 22.22
CA LEU A 120 20.09 -27.76 22.70
C LEU A 120 20.44 -27.85 24.19
N LYS A 121 19.60 -28.53 24.97
CA LYS A 121 19.83 -28.76 26.41
C LYS A 121 20.81 -29.89 26.72
N ARG A 122 21.14 -30.75 25.76
CA ARG A 122 22.05 -31.87 26.02
C ARG A 122 23.48 -31.32 26.20
N PRO A 123 24.10 -31.48 27.38
CA PRO A 123 25.49 -31.07 27.55
C PRO A 123 26.35 -31.87 26.56
N LYS A 124 27.23 -31.18 25.82
CA LYS A 124 28.26 -31.83 24.99
C LYS A 124 29.09 -32.70 25.93
N ARG A 125 28.84 -34.00 25.93
CA ARG A 125 29.71 -34.96 26.61
C ARG A 125 31.10 -34.81 25.99
N LYS A 126 32.09 -34.35 26.77
CA LYS A 126 33.49 -34.36 26.34
C LYS A 126 33.85 -35.81 26.05
N LYS A 127 34.14 -36.11 24.78
CA LYS A 127 34.75 -37.38 24.40
C LYS A 127 36.21 -37.29 24.84
N TYR A 128 36.58 -38.12 25.80
CA TYR A 128 37.97 -38.43 26.12
C TYR A 128 38.46 -39.51 25.15
#